data_AF-A0A8T5WMY7-F1
#
_entry.id   AF-A0A8T5WMY7-F1
#
_cell.length_a   1.000
_cell.length_b   1.000
_cell.length_c   1.000
_cell.angle_alpha   90.00
_cell.angle_beta   90.00
_cell.angle_gamma   90.00
#
_symmetry.space_group_name_H-M   'P 1'
#
loop_
_entity.id
_entity.type
_entity.pdbx_description
1 polymer ?
#
loop_
_entity_poly.entity_id
_entity_poly.type
_entity_poly.pdbx_seq_one_letter_code
_entity_poly.pdbx_strand_id
1 'polypeptide(L)' 'MDWRDKLDPTLKEHFNDLLKKVHSEKEAYTSAQHISQAQLWCAIAVLMKEVSDLQLQVKSLEKHIRVKPNSSLKNALDKL' A
#
# COMPACT_ATOMS: atom_id res chain seq x y z
N MET A 1 17.24 -16.23 19.24
CA MET A 1 17.72 -15.19 18.31
C MET A 1 16.52 -14.81 17.46
N ASP A 2 15.99 -13.59 17.63
CA ASP A 2 14.82 -13.15 16.86
C ASP A 2 15.27 -12.82 15.43
N TRP A 3 14.73 -13.52 14.44
CA TRP A 3 15.08 -13.30 13.04
C TRP A 3 14.73 -11.87 12.58
N ARG A 4 13.79 -11.21 13.28
CA ARG A 4 13.42 -9.81 13.06
C ARG A 4 14.56 -8.82 13.33
N ASP A 5 15.56 -9.20 14.12
CA ASP A 5 16.74 -8.37 14.37
C ASP A 5 17.76 -8.42 13.23
N LYS A 6 17.56 -9.33 12.27
CA LYS A 6 18.36 -9.44 11.04
C LYS A 6 17.68 -8.80 9.84
N LEU A 7 16.46 -8.29 9.98
CA LEU A 7 15.79 -7.53 8.93
C LEU A 7 16.48 -6.18 8.75
N ASP A 8 16.53 -5.72 7.49
CA ASP A 8 16.87 -4.33 7.19
C ASP A 8 15.98 -3.38 8.02
N PRO A 9 16.53 -2.33 8.65
CA PRO A 9 15.75 -1.42 9.49
C PRO A 9 14.53 -0.80 8.80
N THR A 10 14.64 -0.46 7.52
CA THR A 10 13.54 0.09 6.72
C THR A 10 12.44 -0.94 6.52
N LEU A 11 12.82 -2.19 6.19
CA LEU A 11 11.86 -3.29 6.08
C LEU A 11 11.22 -3.63 7.42
N LYS A 12 11.97 -3.52 8.53
CA LYS A 12 11.48 -3.79 9.89
C LYS A 12 10.37 -2.82 10.28
N GLU A 13 10.49 -1.54 9.94
CA GLU A 13 9.46 -0.53 10.18
C GLU A 13 8.17 -0.88 9.43
N HIS A 14 8.25 -1.08 8.11
CA HIS A 14 7.09 -1.45 7.29
C HIS A 14 6.46 -2.77 7.73
N PHE A 15 7.28 -3.77 8.10
CA PHE A 15 6.80 -5.04 8.62
C PHE A 15 6.05 -4.88 9.93
N ASN A 16 6.56 -4.08 10.87
CA ASN A 16 5.87 -3.82 12.14
C ASN A 16 4.55 -3.07 11.94
N ASP A 17 4.48 -2.15 10.99
CA ASP A 17 3.24 -1.47 10.66
C ASP A 17 2.22 -2.39 10.01
N LEU A 18 2.68 -3.32 9.14
CA LEU A 18 1.82 -4.39 8.63
C LEU A 18 1.28 -5.25 9.77
N LEU A 19 2.11 -5.63 10.76
CA LEU A 19 1.65 -6.41 11.91
C LEU A 19 0.60 -5.66 12.74
N LYS A 20 0.74 -4.34 12.94
CA LYS A 20 -0.27 -3.52 13.64
C LYS A 20 -1.60 -3.51 12.88
N LYS A 21 -1.56 -3.35 11.55
CA LYS A 21 -2.75 -3.41 10.69
C LYS A 21 -3.40 -4.79 10.73
N VAL A 22 -2.63 -5.86 10.63
CA VAL A 22 -3.17 -7.22 10.77
C VAL A 22 -3.78 -7.42 12.15
N HIS A 23 -3.21 -6.82 13.20
CA HIS A 23 -3.75 -6.93 14.56
C HIS A 23 -5.14 -6.30 14.71
N SER A 24 -5.56 -5.33 13.89
CA SER A 24 -6.95 -4.84 13.93
C SER A 24 -7.95 -5.93 13.55
N GLU A 25 -7.52 -6.90 12.75
CA GLU A 25 -8.33 -8.04 12.30
C GLU A 25 -8.24 -9.25 13.25
N LYS A 26 -7.82 -9.03 14.51
CA LYS A 26 -7.61 -10.11 15.49
C LYS A 26 -8.81 -11.02 15.63
N GLU A 27 -10.01 -10.49 15.71
CA GLU A 27 -11.24 -11.28 15.85
C GLU A 27 -11.46 -12.21 14.64
N ALA A 28 -11.10 -11.74 13.44
CA ALA A 28 -11.26 -12.51 12.21
C ALA A 28 -10.30 -13.72 12.15
N TYR A 29 -9.02 -13.55 12.48
CA TYR A 29 -8.07 -14.67 12.38
C TYR A 29 -8.02 -15.56 13.62
N THR A 30 -8.40 -15.06 14.80
CA THR A 30 -8.40 -15.87 16.04
C THR A 30 -9.56 -16.85 16.12
N SER A 31 -10.65 -16.59 15.39
CA SER A 31 -11.79 -17.51 15.26
C SER A 31 -11.58 -18.63 14.23
N ALA A 32 -10.48 -18.59 13.47
CA ALA A 32 -10.17 -19.59 12.46
C ALA A 32 -9.57 -20.86 13.08
N GLN A 33 -9.86 -22.02 12.47
CA GLN A 33 -9.27 -23.31 12.85
C GLN A 33 -7.73 -23.30 12.79
N HIS A 34 -7.16 -22.52 11.86
CA HIS A 34 -5.73 -22.36 11.67
C HIS A 34 -5.32 -20.89 11.77
N ILE A 35 -5.21 -20.41 13.01
CA ILE A 35 -4.93 -19.00 13.35
C ILE A 35 -3.75 -18.43 12.56
N SER A 36 -2.60 -19.13 12.53
CA SER A 36 -1.40 -18.64 11.84
C SER A 36 -1.61 -18.48 10.33
N GLN A 37 -2.34 -19.38 9.69
CA GLN A 37 -2.65 -19.28 8.26
C GLN A 37 -3.64 -18.14 8.00
N ALA A 38 -4.68 -18.03 8.82
CA ALA A 38 -5.65 -16.95 8.73
C ALA A 38 -4.98 -15.57 8.92
N GLN A 39 -4.05 -15.45 9.86
CA GLN A 39 -3.27 -14.22 10.08
C GLN A 39 -2.42 -13.85 8.86
N LEU A 40 -1.83 -14.83 8.17
CA LEU A 40 -1.10 -14.60 6.92
C LEU A 40 -2.04 -14.13 5.80
N TRP A 41 -3.23 -14.73 5.69
CA TRP A 41 -4.25 -14.27 4.74
C TRP A 41 -4.74 -12.85 5.03
N CYS A 42 -4.92 -12.48 6.29
CA CYS A 42 -5.20 -11.09 6.69
C CYS A 42 -4.06 -10.16 6.24
N ALA A 43 -2.79 -10.55 6.42
CA ALA A 43 -1.66 -9.76 5.96
C ALA A 43 -1.66 -9.56 4.43
N ILE A 44 -1.95 -10.62 3.68
CA ILE A 44 -2.07 -10.55 2.21
C ILE A 44 -3.22 -9.60 1.82
N ALA A 45 -4.38 -9.71 2.46
CA ALA A 45 -5.53 -8.86 2.18
C ALA A 45 -5.24 -7.37 2.45
N VAL A 46 -4.57 -7.06 3.57
CA VAL A 46 -4.13 -5.69 3.89
C VAL A 46 -3.20 -5.15 2.81
N LEU A 47 -2.20 -5.91 2.38
CA LEU A 47 -1.27 -5.51 1.32
C LEU A 47 -1.98 -5.31 -0.02
N MET A 48 -2.89 -6.22 -0.38
CA MET A 48 -3.70 -6.10 -1.61
C MET A 48 -4.54 -4.82 -1.62
N LYS A 49 -5.13 -4.47 -0.47
CA LYS A 49 -5.87 -3.21 -0.32
C LYS A 49 -4.96 -2.01 -0.55
N GLU A 50 -3.79 -1.97 0.06
CA GLU A 50 -2.83 -0.87 -0.10
C GLU A 50 -2.38 -0.70 -1.56
N VAL A 51 -2.08 -1.81 -2.25
CA VAL A 51 -1.74 -1.80 -3.68
C VAL A 51 -2.91 -1.27 -4.51
N SER A 52 -4.14 -1.72 -4.23
CA SER A 52 -5.34 -1.25 -4.93
C SER A 52 -5.58 0.25 -4.70
N ASP A 53 -5.45 0.72 -3.47
CA ASP A 53 -5.60 2.14 -3.12
C ASP A 53 -4.57 3.00 -3.86
N LEU A 54 -3.30 2.56 -3.91
CA LEU A 54 -2.25 3.22 -4.68
C LEU A 54 -2.56 3.24 -6.18
N GLN A 55 -3.04 2.13 -6.75
CA GLN A 55 -3.43 2.08 -8.16
C GLN A 55 -4.57 3.06 -8.49
N LEU A 56 -5.55 3.21 -7.59
CA LEU A 56 -6.63 4.18 -7.74
C LEU A 56 -6.12 5.62 -7.67
N GLN A 57 -5.19 5.91 -6.75
CA GLN A 57 -4.56 7.23 -6.65
C GLN A 57 -3.77 7.56 -7.93
N VAL A 58 -2.98 6.62 -8.44
CA VAL A 58 -2.24 6.79 -9.71
C VAL A 58 -3.21 7.07 -10.85
N LYS A 59 -4.27 6.27 -11.02
CA LYS A 59 -5.29 6.50 -12.07
C LYS A 59 -5.98 7.87 -11.93
N SER A 60 -6.24 8.31 -10.70
CA SER A 60 -6.81 9.63 -10.44
C SER A 60 -5.87 10.76 -10.86
N LEU A 61 -4.59 10.65 -10.51
CA LEU A 61 -3.55 11.61 -10.92
C LEU A 61 -3.39 11.65 -12.45
N GLU A 62 -3.34 10.48 -13.09
CA GLU A 62 -3.28 10.38 -14.56
C GLU A 62 -4.48 11.05 -15.23
N LYS A 63 -5.68 10.89 -14.69
CA LYS A 63 -6.89 11.56 -15.21
C LYS A 63 -6.77 13.08 -15.08
N HIS A 64 -6.30 13.59 -13.95
CA HIS A 64 -6.11 15.04 -13.77
C HIS A 64 -5.06 15.64 -14.70
N ILE A 65 -3.97 14.91 -14.96
CA ILE A 65 -2.94 15.32 -15.93
C ILE A 65 -3.49 15.33 -17.35
N ARG A 66 -4.31 14.35 -17.73
CA ARG A 66 -4.92 14.29 -19.09
C ARG A 66 -6.00 15.36 -19.31
N VAL A 67 -6.76 15.73 -18.27
CA VAL A 67 -7.88 16.69 -18.37
C VAL A 67 -7.40 18.16 -18.37
N LYS A 68 -6.22 18.46 -17.83
CA LYS A 68 -5.54 19.74 -18.05
C LYS A 68 -4.40 19.57 -19.05
N PRO A 69 -4.62 19.73 -20.37
CA PRO A 69 -3.51 20.20 -21.19
C PRO A 69 -3.10 21.53 -20.55
N ASN A 70 -1.91 21.57 -19.98
CA ASN A 70 -1.34 22.76 -19.37
C ASN A 70 -1.25 23.79 -20.52
N SER A 71 -2.28 24.62 -20.69
CA SER A 71 -2.33 25.64 -21.73
C SER A 71 -1.17 26.63 -21.58
N SER A 72 -0.62 26.73 -20.37
CA SER A 72 0.64 27.38 -20.04
C SER A 72 1.88 26.72 -20.67
N LEU A 73 1.95 25.39 -20.82
CA LEU A 73 3.06 24.73 -21.53
C LEU A 73 2.92 24.87 -23.05
N LYS A 74 1.71 24.79 -23.58
CA LYS A 74 1.46 24.97 -25.02
C LYS A 74 1.80 26.39 -25.47
N ASN A 75 1.36 27.40 -24.71
CA ASN A 75 1.65 28.81 -24.99
C ASN A 75 3.12 29.20 -24.79
N ALA A 76 3.90 28.43 -24.01
CA ALA A 76 5.34 28.64 -23.84
C ALA A 76 6.16 28.04 -24.98
N LEU A 77 5.68 26.93 -25.56
CA LEU A 77 6.30 26.29 -26.73
C LEU A 77 5.95 27.01 -28.04
N ASP A 78 4.74 27.56 -28.16
CA ASP A 78 4.30 28.31 -29.36
C ASP A 78 4.94 29.73 -29.46
N LYS A 79 5.74 30.14 -28.47
CA LYS A 79 6.46 31.43 -28.43
C LYS A 79 7.97 31.32 -28.63
N LEU A 80 8.49 30.11 -28.88
CA LEU A 80 9.87 29.84 -29.30
C LEU A 80 9.89 29.55 -30.81
#